data_AF-A0A836Q0G6-F1
#
_entry.id   AF-A0A836Q0G6-F1
#
_cell.length_a   1.000
_cell.length_b   1.000
_cell.length_c   1.000
_cell.angle_alpha   90.00
_cell.angle_beta   90.00
_cell.angle_gamma   90.00
#
_symmetry.space_group_name_H-M   'P 1'
#
loop_
_entity.id
_entity.type
_entity.pdbx_description
1 polymer ?
#
loop_
_entity_poly.entity_id
_entity_poly.type
_entity_poly.pdbx_seq_one_letter_code
_entity_poly.pdbx_strand_id
1 'polypeptide(L)'
;MTIAIPQTNRKQMRTERGVSLVLVVVSAGFLIILVFIAFQFYTLNSGSREVRNAVDAAALNVSKQVAKLKVPISDQFADVADKGGLVGMSNINRVWGKAYLINANAEAIQKEGLANSYTTQNADQAYRIAQQSNDALVETVTCKQKLDTFFNDIANIRRAKLLGSNSELKTVDGPGWDVAMVDRGAPSNLKFDEKQIPKGAAVAPSNGGHVRGYTPFNANNKNFTFASFVPNEMPHLTTDSNFNSNDARSNPLNGNPVPNAFRANGINLGTKASLSASASSVANPMHEYRLAIPHAFIKINMENMAYWKVKDKMAGKPTPYGFEPKTVFGIKGYELKNNRILNGYASLGNEYKSGTLLGSMNALPGNHQEQYERMLQRI
;
A
#
# COMPACT_ATOMS: atom_id res chain seq x y z
N MET A 1 4.47 120.88 38.30
CA MET A 1 5.21 120.23 37.21
C MET A 1 6.03 119.07 37.78
N THR A 2 5.44 117.88 37.92
CA THR A 2 6.21 116.62 37.97
C THR A 2 5.29 115.51 37.46
N ILE A 3 5.85 114.77 36.52
CA ILE A 3 5.23 113.91 35.51
C ILE A 3 4.69 112.60 36.11
N ALA A 4 3.49 112.19 35.69
CA ALA A 4 2.97 110.85 35.95
C ALA A 4 3.63 109.83 34.99
N ILE A 5 4.18 108.75 35.52
CA ILE A 5 4.74 107.64 34.75
C ILE A 5 3.69 106.51 34.69
N PRO A 6 3.25 106.07 33.50
CA PRO A 6 2.34 104.93 33.38
C PRO A 6 3.14 103.63 33.46
N GLN A 7 2.81 102.75 34.42
CA GLN A 7 3.32 101.38 34.40
C GLN A 7 2.54 100.56 33.37
N THR A 8 3.23 100.21 32.30
CA THR A 8 2.77 99.31 31.24
C THR A 8 2.75 97.87 31.77
N ASN A 9 1.56 97.28 31.83
CA ASN A 9 1.35 95.86 32.11
C ASN A 9 1.91 95.01 30.95
N ARG A 10 3.19 94.65 31.01
CA ARG A 10 3.76 93.63 30.11
C ARG A 10 3.25 92.26 30.54
N LYS A 11 2.18 91.78 29.88
CA LYS A 11 1.83 90.35 29.85
C LYS A 11 3.07 89.57 29.40
N GLN A 12 3.63 88.75 30.29
CA GLN A 12 4.60 87.72 29.93
C GLN A 12 3.93 86.76 28.94
N MET A 13 4.26 86.87 27.65
CA MET A 13 4.07 85.78 26.69
C MET A 13 5.07 84.67 27.04
N ARG A 14 4.70 83.81 27.99
CA ARG A 14 5.40 82.57 28.31
C ARG A 14 5.05 81.50 27.26
N THR A 15 5.93 81.36 26.27
CA THR A 15 6.33 80.10 25.61
C THR A 15 5.25 79.09 25.18
N GLU A 16 4.44 79.43 24.18
CA GLU A 16 3.66 78.42 23.41
C GLU A 16 4.56 77.54 22.51
N ARG A 17 5.80 77.96 22.23
CA ARG A 17 6.75 77.20 21.41
C ARG A 17 7.28 75.92 22.07
N GLY A 18 7.29 75.84 23.40
CA GLY A 18 7.80 74.66 24.13
C GLY A 18 6.80 73.50 24.18
N VAL A 19 5.51 73.81 24.39
CA VAL A 19 4.44 72.80 24.48
C VAL A 19 4.17 72.15 23.10
N SER A 20 4.22 72.95 22.02
CA SER A 20 4.10 72.43 20.65
C SER A 20 5.26 71.52 20.26
N LEU A 21 6.49 71.77 20.75
CA LEU A 21 7.66 70.95 20.43
C LEU A 21 7.61 69.60 21.16
N VAL A 22 7.15 69.59 22.41
CA VAL A 22 6.96 68.36 23.19
C VAL A 22 5.89 67.45 22.56
N LEU A 23 4.76 68.01 22.12
CA LEU A 23 3.70 67.25 21.45
C LEU A 23 4.20 66.60 20.14
N VAL A 24 4.98 67.33 19.34
CA VAL A 24 5.55 66.81 18.08
C VAL A 24 6.56 65.71 18.35
N VAL A 25 7.42 65.85 19.36
CA VAL A 25 8.41 64.81 19.73
C VAL A 25 7.73 63.55 20.25
N VAL A 26 6.69 63.68 21.09
CA VAL A 26 5.93 62.53 21.60
C VAL A 26 5.16 61.84 20.46
N SER A 27 4.53 62.62 19.58
CA SER A 27 3.79 62.08 18.42
C SER A 27 4.73 61.40 17.43
N ALA A 28 5.89 61.98 17.13
CA ALA A 28 6.91 61.37 16.28
C ALA A 28 7.49 60.10 16.92
N GLY A 29 7.76 60.11 18.23
CA GLY A 29 8.20 58.93 18.97
C GLY A 29 7.16 57.80 18.93
N PHE A 30 5.88 58.13 19.13
CA PHE A 30 4.79 57.16 19.02
C PHE A 30 4.67 56.58 17.60
N LEU A 31 4.83 57.42 16.56
CA LEU A 31 4.81 56.99 15.16
C LEU A 31 5.97 56.05 14.84
N ILE A 32 7.18 56.34 15.34
CA ILE A 32 8.35 55.46 15.21
C ILE A 32 8.10 54.10 15.88
N ILE A 33 7.50 54.09 17.08
CA ILE A 33 7.13 52.85 17.78
C ILE A 33 6.09 52.07 16.97
N LEU A 34 5.07 52.72 16.42
CA LEU A 34 4.06 52.07 15.58
C LEU A 34 4.66 51.48 14.31
N VAL A 35 5.56 52.20 13.62
CA VAL A 35 6.27 51.69 12.44
C VAL A 35 7.15 50.50 12.81
N PHE A 36 7.83 50.55 13.95
CA PHE A 36 8.63 49.43 14.45
C PHE A 36 7.76 48.19 14.74
N ILE A 37 6.64 48.35 15.45
CA ILE A 37 5.69 47.26 15.73
C ILE A 37 5.13 46.69 14.43
N ALA A 38 4.69 47.54 13.49
CA ALA A 38 4.18 47.12 12.20
C ALA A 38 5.23 46.34 11.39
N PHE A 39 6.49 46.78 11.41
CA PHE A 39 7.59 46.09 10.75
C PHE A 39 7.91 44.73 11.38
N GLN A 40 7.92 44.64 12.72
CA GLN A 40 8.08 43.35 13.42
C GLN A 40 6.93 42.40 13.10
N PHE A 41 5.69 42.90 13.12
CA PHE A 41 4.51 42.12 12.77
C PHE A 41 4.56 41.62 11.32
N TYR A 42 4.96 42.46 10.36
CA TYR A 42 5.11 42.07 8.96
C TYR A 42 6.21 41.00 8.76
N THR A 43 7.34 41.15 9.47
CA THR A 43 8.46 40.20 9.43
C THR A 43 8.05 38.84 9.98
N LEU A 44 7.31 38.80 11.09
CA LEU A 44 6.82 37.56 11.70
C LEU A 44 5.79 36.85 10.81
N ASN A 45 4.83 37.58 10.22
CA ASN A 45 3.83 36.99 9.33
C ASN A 45 4.44 36.47 8.03
N SER A 46 5.40 37.19 7.46
CA SER A 46 6.11 36.76 6.26
C SER A 46 7.01 35.54 6.55
N GLY A 47 7.73 35.55 7.67
CA GLY A 47 8.51 34.40 8.13
C GLY A 47 7.63 33.17 8.42
N SER A 48 6.42 33.35 8.94
CA SER A 48 5.46 32.25 9.14
C SER A 48 5.04 31.60 7.82
N ARG A 49 4.82 32.39 6.76
CA ARG A 49 4.53 31.85 5.42
C ARG A 49 5.71 31.09 4.82
N GLU A 50 6.94 31.60 5.00
CA GLU A 50 8.14 30.90 4.56
C GLU A 50 8.30 29.54 5.26
N VAL A 51 8.09 29.49 6.58
CA VAL A 51 8.15 28.25 7.36
C VAL A 51 7.09 27.26 6.90
N ARG A 52 5.83 27.68 6.71
CA ARG A 52 4.77 26.81 6.20
C ARG A 52 5.12 26.23 4.83
N ASN A 53 5.53 27.08 3.88
CA ASN A 53 5.91 26.63 2.54
C ASN A 53 7.10 25.67 2.55
N ALA A 54 8.05 25.84 3.47
CA ALA A 54 9.19 24.95 3.63
C ALA A 54 8.77 23.60 4.24
N VAL A 55 7.90 23.61 5.26
CA VAL A 55 7.34 22.39 5.85
C VAL A 55 6.48 21.62 4.84
N ASP A 56 5.65 22.30 4.05
CA ASP A 56 4.87 21.71 2.96
C ASP A 56 5.77 20.99 1.94
N ALA A 57 6.82 21.68 1.47
CA ALA A 57 7.77 21.11 0.52
C ALA A 57 8.53 19.91 1.11
N ALA A 58 8.89 19.97 2.39
CA ALA A 58 9.60 18.89 3.08
C ALA A 58 8.69 17.68 3.34
N ALA A 59 7.44 17.89 3.77
CA ALA A 59 6.43 16.82 3.90
C ALA A 59 6.19 16.13 2.55
N LEU A 60 6.03 16.90 1.48
CA LEU A 60 5.89 16.35 0.13
C LEU A 60 7.12 15.56 -0.30
N ASN A 61 8.33 15.99 0.08
CA ASN A 61 9.55 15.21 -0.20
C ASN A 61 9.56 13.88 0.55
N VAL A 62 9.16 13.86 1.83
CA VAL A 62 9.02 12.63 2.60
C VAL A 62 8.11 11.64 1.87
N SER A 63 6.92 12.08 1.44
CA SER A 63 5.97 11.22 0.69
C SER A 63 6.50 10.74 -0.67
N LYS A 64 7.42 11.48 -1.31
CA LYS A 64 8.09 11.03 -2.55
C LYS A 64 9.22 10.04 -2.28
N GLN A 65 9.95 10.22 -1.18
CA GLN A 65 11.15 9.44 -0.85
C GLN A 65 10.80 8.13 -0.13
N VAL A 66 9.71 8.09 0.64
CA VAL A 66 9.28 6.90 1.37
C VAL A 66 9.01 5.70 0.45
N ALA A 67 8.59 5.94 -0.79
CA ALA A 67 8.42 4.90 -1.81
C ALA A 67 9.73 4.19 -2.21
N LYS A 68 10.90 4.78 -1.88
CA LYS A 68 12.22 4.18 -2.09
C LYS A 68 12.63 3.23 -0.96
N LEU A 69 11.97 3.31 0.19
CA LEU A 69 12.24 2.41 1.30
C LEU A 69 11.71 1.01 0.98
N LYS A 70 12.53 0.01 1.28
CA LYS A 70 12.24 -1.39 0.97
C LYS A 70 12.76 -2.32 2.06
N VAL A 71 12.18 -3.50 2.12
CA VAL A 71 12.53 -4.59 3.05
C VAL A 71 12.71 -5.90 2.29
N PRO A 72 13.56 -6.83 2.76
CA PRO A 72 13.70 -8.13 2.14
C PRO A 72 12.42 -8.96 2.29
N ILE A 73 12.17 -9.85 1.32
CA ILE A 73 11.10 -10.85 1.38
C ILE A 73 11.66 -12.25 1.11
N SER A 74 10.94 -13.28 1.56
CA SER A 74 11.27 -14.68 1.28
C SER A 74 11.30 -14.96 -0.24
N ASP A 75 12.21 -15.84 -0.67
CA ASP A 75 12.34 -16.31 -2.05
C ASP A 75 11.04 -16.86 -2.66
N GLN A 76 10.13 -17.37 -1.82
CA GLN A 76 8.79 -17.82 -2.26
C GLN A 76 7.94 -16.69 -2.86
N PHE A 77 8.30 -15.44 -2.62
CA PHE A 77 7.65 -14.22 -3.12
C PHE A 77 8.60 -13.38 -4.00
N ALA A 78 9.73 -13.94 -4.45
CA ALA A 78 10.68 -13.24 -5.32
C ALA A 78 10.06 -12.73 -6.64
N ASP A 79 9.01 -13.39 -7.11
CA ASP A 79 8.23 -13.07 -8.32
C ASP A 79 7.32 -11.83 -8.18
N VAL A 80 7.01 -11.43 -6.94
CA VAL A 80 6.31 -10.18 -6.61
C VAL A 80 7.23 -9.14 -5.97
N ALA A 81 8.47 -9.52 -5.67
CA ALA A 81 9.55 -8.63 -5.24
C ALA A 81 10.11 -7.82 -6.43
N ASP A 82 10.98 -6.87 -6.13
CA ASP A 82 11.83 -6.24 -7.14
C ASP A 82 13.03 -7.15 -7.50
N LYS A 83 13.88 -6.70 -8.44
CA LYS A 83 15.06 -7.46 -8.90
C LYS A 83 16.06 -7.79 -7.78
N GLY A 84 15.99 -7.13 -6.62
CA GLY A 84 16.85 -7.38 -5.47
C GLY A 84 16.22 -8.27 -4.39
N GLY A 85 15.02 -8.82 -4.62
CA GLY A 85 14.29 -9.55 -3.59
C GLY A 85 13.73 -8.63 -2.51
N LEU A 86 13.46 -7.37 -2.85
CA LEU A 86 12.95 -6.37 -1.92
C LEU A 86 11.51 -5.96 -2.23
N VAL A 87 10.79 -5.58 -1.18
CA VAL A 87 9.41 -5.09 -1.21
C VAL A 87 9.34 -3.71 -0.58
N GLY A 88 8.69 -2.79 -1.26
CA GLY A 88 8.38 -1.45 -0.77
C GLY A 88 6.93 -1.11 -1.05
N MET A 89 6.58 0.18 -0.91
CA MET A 89 5.20 0.64 -1.15
C MET A 89 4.70 0.34 -2.57
N SER A 90 5.59 0.30 -3.57
CA SER A 90 5.19 -0.01 -4.95
C SER A 90 4.58 -1.40 -5.10
N ASN A 91 5.20 -2.42 -4.54
CA ASN A 91 4.84 -3.82 -4.77
C ASN A 91 4.21 -4.53 -3.56
N ILE A 92 4.03 -3.87 -2.40
CA ILE A 92 3.42 -4.49 -1.22
C ILE A 92 2.02 -5.06 -1.49
N ASN A 93 1.20 -4.37 -2.29
CA ASN A 93 -0.11 -4.90 -2.62
C ASN A 93 0.00 -6.17 -3.48
N ARG A 94 1.02 -6.33 -4.33
CA ARG A 94 1.25 -7.59 -5.07
C ARG A 94 1.54 -8.76 -4.13
N VAL A 95 2.30 -8.51 -3.06
CA VAL A 95 2.58 -9.51 -2.01
C VAL A 95 1.27 -9.94 -1.37
N TRP A 96 0.47 -8.98 -0.90
CA TRP A 96 -0.85 -9.28 -0.34
C TRP A 96 -1.78 -9.97 -1.35
N GLY A 97 -1.73 -9.58 -2.63
CA GLY A 97 -2.53 -10.14 -3.70
C GLY A 97 -2.20 -11.61 -3.97
N LYS A 98 -0.91 -11.94 -4.02
CA LYS A 98 -0.44 -13.33 -4.15
C LYS A 98 -0.88 -14.17 -2.95
N ALA A 99 -0.68 -13.67 -1.73
CA ALA A 99 -1.11 -14.37 -0.52
C ALA A 99 -2.64 -14.57 -0.47
N TYR A 100 -3.40 -13.57 -0.90
CA TYR A 100 -4.86 -13.63 -1.03
C TYR A 100 -5.29 -14.71 -2.03
N LEU A 101 -4.75 -14.73 -3.25
CA LEU A 101 -5.13 -15.75 -4.24
C LEU A 101 -4.78 -17.18 -3.79
N ILE A 102 -3.66 -17.37 -3.08
CA ILE A 102 -3.32 -18.67 -2.49
C ILE A 102 -4.36 -19.07 -1.42
N ASN A 103 -4.79 -18.13 -0.59
CA ASN A 103 -5.80 -18.38 0.43
C ASN A 103 -7.20 -18.60 -0.16
N ALA A 104 -7.60 -17.85 -1.18
CA ALA A 104 -8.85 -18.06 -1.91
C ALA A 104 -8.90 -19.46 -2.53
N ASN A 105 -7.79 -19.91 -3.12
CA ASN A 105 -7.67 -21.29 -3.61
C ASN A 105 -7.79 -22.34 -2.52
N ALA A 106 -7.15 -22.12 -1.37
CA ALA A 106 -7.26 -23.02 -0.24
C ALA A 106 -8.70 -23.10 0.28
N GLU A 107 -9.41 -21.98 0.36
CA GLU A 107 -10.81 -21.91 0.79
C GLU A 107 -11.73 -22.71 -0.15
N ALA A 108 -11.55 -22.57 -1.47
CA ALA A 108 -12.31 -23.33 -2.46
C ALA A 108 -12.06 -24.85 -2.32
N ILE A 109 -10.78 -25.26 -2.24
CA ILE A 109 -10.40 -26.67 -2.06
C ILE A 109 -10.98 -27.26 -0.76
N GLN A 110 -11.01 -26.47 0.32
CA GLN A 110 -11.64 -26.89 1.59
C GLN A 110 -13.15 -27.10 1.43
N LYS A 111 -13.85 -26.19 0.75
CA LYS A 111 -15.30 -26.29 0.50
C LYS A 111 -15.67 -27.49 -0.35
N GLU A 112 -14.78 -27.93 -1.22
CA GLU A 112 -14.94 -29.14 -2.04
C GLU A 112 -14.65 -30.45 -1.28
N GLY A 113 -14.16 -30.37 -0.04
CA GLY A 113 -13.76 -31.55 0.73
C GLY A 113 -12.47 -32.22 0.21
N LEU A 114 -11.67 -31.50 -0.59
CA LEU A 114 -10.43 -32.00 -1.19
C LEU A 114 -9.17 -31.49 -0.47
N ALA A 115 -9.34 -30.74 0.63
CA ALA A 115 -8.22 -30.20 1.38
C ALA A 115 -7.39 -31.29 2.07
N ASN A 116 -6.08 -31.13 2.00
CA ASN A 116 -5.11 -31.94 2.74
C ASN A 116 -4.28 -31.03 3.66
N SER A 117 -3.35 -31.63 4.41
CA SER A 117 -2.46 -30.89 5.32
C SER A 117 -1.65 -29.80 4.61
N TYR A 118 -1.22 -30.04 3.37
CA TYR A 118 -0.46 -29.08 2.57
C TYR A 118 -1.31 -27.89 2.11
N THR A 119 -2.61 -28.07 1.87
CA THR A 119 -3.52 -26.98 1.48
C THR A 119 -3.52 -25.88 2.54
N THR A 120 -3.75 -26.24 3.80
CA THR A 120 -3.81 -25.29 4.91
C THR A 120 -2.43 -24.75 5.26
N GLN A 121 -1.40 -25.60 5.30
CA GLN A 121 -0.03 -25.19 5.60
C GLN A 121 0.50 -24.14 4.60
N ASN A 122 0.30 -24.35 3.30
CA ASN A 122 0.75 -23.41 2.27
C ASN A 122 0.00 -22.07 2.35
N ALA A 123 -1.30 -22.10 2.62
CA ALA A 123 -2.12 -20.90 2.78
C ALA A 123 -1.70 -20.07 4.00
N ASP A 124 -1.48 -20.74 5.14
CA ASP A 124 -0.97 -20.13 6.38
C ASP A 124 0.44 -19.54 6.18
N GLN A 125 1.32 -20.27 5.50
CA GLN A 125 2.68 -19.82 5.22
C GLN A 125 2.70 -18.60 4.28
N ALA A 126 1.90 -18.61 3.22
CA ALA A 126 1.78 -17.47 2.32
C ALA A 126 1.27 -16.22 3.04
N TYR A 127 0.26 -16.38 3.92
CA TYR A 127 -0.24 -15.28 4.74
C TYR A 127 0.84 -14.74 5.70
N ARG A 128 1.56 -15.64 6.38
CA ARG A 128 2.62 -15.27 7.34
C ARG A 128 3.76 -14.50 6.66
N ILE A 129 4.20 -14.92 5.47
CA ILE A 129 5.26 -14.22 4.73
C ILE A 129 4.80 -12.81 4.34
N ALA A 130 3.57 -12.68 3.84
CA ALA A 130 2.99 -11.37 3.51
C ALA A 130 2.90 -10.47 4.75
N GLN A 131 2.41 -10.99 5.87
CA GLN A 131 2.31 -10.25 7.12
C GLN A 131 3.68 -9.79 7.65
N GLN A 132 4.68 -10.68 7.69
CA GLN A 132 6.03 -10.34 8.15
C GLN A 132 6.68 -9.24 7.32
N SER A 133 6.59 -9.33 5.99
CA SER A 133 7.11 -8.29 5.10
C SER A 133 6.35 -6.98 5.21
N ASN A 134 5.03 -7.03 5.42
CA ASN A 134 4.19 -5.86 5.69
C ASN A 134 4.62 -5.17 6.99
N ASP A 135 4.76 -5.90 8.09
CA ASP A 135 5.12 -5.34 9.40
C ASP A 135 6.53 -4.73 9.37
N ALA A 136 7.49 -5.40 8.73
CA ALA A 136 8.83 -4.86 8.52
C ALA A 136 8.82 -3.58 7.66
N LEU A 137 7.96 -3.54 6.63
CA LEU A 137 7.80 -2.36 5.80
C LEU A 137 7.16 -1.21 6.59
N VAL A 138 6.11 -1.48 7.38
CA VAL A 138 5.49 -0.49 8.28
C VAL A 138 6.56 0.13 9.18
N GLU A 139 7.30 -0.69 9.92
CA GLU A 139 8.38 -0.22 10.80
C GLU A 139 9.40 0.65 10.05
N THR A 140 9.76 0.22 8.84
CA THR A 140 10.71 0.95 7.99
C THR A 140 10.16 2.29 7.50
N VAL A 141 8.89 2.36 7.06
CA VAL A 141 8.29 3.60 6.53
C VAL A 141 7.82 4.54 7.64
N THR A 142 7.66 4.07 8.88
CA THR A 142 7.37 4.92 10.05
C THR A 142 8.62 5.28 10.84
N CYS A 143 9.81 4.86 10.40
CA CYS A 143 11.07 5.08 11.10
C CYS A 143 11.42 6.58 11.13
N LYS A 144 11.35 7.18 12.32
CA LYS A 144 11.61 8.62 12.54
C LYS A 144 12.94 9.08 11.92
N GLN A 145 14.03 8.35 12.14
CA GLN A 145 15.36 8.72 11.64
C GLN A 145 15.42 8.81 10.11
N LYS A 146 14.76 7.89 9.40
CA LYS A 146 14.70 7.89 7.92
C LYS A 146 13.85 9.04 7.42
N LEU A 147 12.68 9.25 8.02
CA LEU A 147 11.76 10.32 7.63
C LEU A 147 12.32 11.72 7.95
N ASP A 148 13.00 11.88 9.07
CA ASP A 148 13.70 13.12 9.42
C ASP A 148 14.79 13.43 8.39
N THR A 149 15.55 12.43 7.95
CA THR A 149 16.55 12.61 6.87
C THR A 149 15.88 13.16 5.61
N PHE A 150 14.81 12.52 5.15
CA PHE A 150 14.06 12.98 3.98
C PHE A 150 13.45 14.38 4.16
N PHE A 151 12.99 14.72 5.36
CA PHE A 151 12.49 16.06 5.65
C PHE A 151 13.62 17.09 5.57
N ASN A 152 14.74 16.80 6.23
CA ASN A 152 15.90 17.68 6.35
C ASN A 152 16.60 17.95 5.01
N ASP A 153 16.54 17.01 4.07
CA ASP A 153 17.07 17.18 2.70
C ASP A 153 16.49 18.42 1.99
N ILE A 154 15.22 18.76 2.24
CA ILE A 154 14.57 19.93 1.64
C ILE A 154 14.46 21.10 2.61
N ALA A 155 14.20 20.82 3.90
CA ALA A 155 14.08 21.86 4.92
C ALA A 155 15.33 22.75 4.99
N ASN A 156 16.52 22.15 4.86
CA ASN A 156 17.79 22.89 4.89
C ASN A 156 18.05 23.76 3.67
N ILE A 157 17.43 23.45 2.53
CA ILE A 157 17.53 24.23 1.28
C ILE A 157 16.59 25.44 1.34
N ARG A 158 15.42 25.31 2.00
CA ARG A 158 14.36 26.32 2.06
C ARG A 158 14.32 27.06 3.40
N ARG A 159 15.46 27.61 3.84
CA ARG A 159 15.55 28.37 5.10
C ARG A 159 14.68 29.64 5.05
N ALA A 160 14.03 29.95 6.17
CA ALA A 160 13.22 31.15 6.35
C ALA A 160 14.12 32.38 6.58
N LYS A 161 14.58 32.98 5.49
CA LYS A 161 15.58 34.06 5.48
C LYS A 161 15.16 35.27 6.33
N LEU A 162 13.85 35.50 6.47
CA LEU A 162 13.31 36.62 7.23
C LEU A 162 13.39 36.46 8.76
N LEU A 163 13.62 35.23 9.25
CA LEU A 163 13.75 34.94 10.69
C LEU A 163 15.20 35.04 11.20
N GLY A 164 16.15 35.35 10.31
CA GLY A 164 17.58 35.53 10.61
C GLY A 164 18.46 34.57 9.81
N SER A 165 19.71 34.97 9.59
CA SER A 165 20.71 34.20 8.82
C SER A 165 21.04 32.82 9.41
N ASN A 166 20.73 32.60 10.68
CA ASN A 166 20.97 31.34 11.41
C ASN A 166 19.69 30.53 11.65
N SER A 167 18.57 30.83 10.99
CA SER A 167 17.32 30.08 11.18
C SER A 167 17.48 28.64 10.67
N GLU A 168 17.27 27.66 11.54
CA GLU A 168 17.28 26.23 11.20
C GLU A 168 15.85 25.68 11.25
N LEU A 169 15.43 25.04 10.16
CA LEU A 169 14.17 24.30 10.09
C LEU A 169 14.46 22.82 10.32
N LYS A 170 13.85 22.26 11.37
CA LYS A 170 13.96 20.84 11.71
C LYS A 170 12.62 20.26 12.11
N THR A 171 12.52 18.94 12.18
CA THR A 171 11.34 18.29 12.76
C THR A 171 11.25 18.56 14.27
N VAL A 172 10.03 18.57 14.80
CA VAL A 172 9.81 18.66 16.25
C VAL A 172 10.26 17.36 16.92
N ASP A 173 10.94 17.47 18.06
CA ASP A 173 11.32 16.33 18.88
C ASP A 173 10.07 15.68 19.50
N GLY A 174 9.92 14.36 19.34
CA GLY A 174 8.71 13.64 19.74
C GLY A 174 8.77 12.13 19.42
N PRO A 175 7.72 11.37 19.80
CA PRO A 175 7.74 9.91 19.77
C PRO A 175 7.77 9.28 18.36
N GLY A 176 7.53 10.07 17.31
CA GLY A 176 7.56 9.59 15.93
C GLY A 176 6.83 10.53 14.98
N TRP A 177 6.78 10.13 13.70
CA TRP A 177 5.93 10.78 12.70
C TRP A 177 4.50 10.31 12.83
N ASP A 178 3.54 11.20 12.66
CA ASP A 178 2.14 10.80 12.58
C ASP A 178 1.86 10.22 11.19
N VAL A 179 1.14 9.11 11.15
CA VAL A 179 0.79 8.40 9.91
C VAL A 179 -0.71 8.11 9.81
N ALA A 180 -1.20 8.03 8.58
CA ALA A 180 -2.60 7.78 8.28
C ALA A 180 -2.77 6.83 7.09
N MET A 181 -3.93 6.19 7.04
CA MET A 181 -4.39 5.36 5.93
C MET A 181 -5.44 6.15 5.13
N VAL A 182 -4.99 7.15 4.39
CA VAL A 182 -5.85 8.09 3.65
C VAL A 182 -6.45 7.41 2.42
N ASP A 183 -7.60 7.92 1.96
CA ASP A 183 -8.35 7.39 0.82
C ASP A 183 -8.89 5.97 1.07
N ARG A 184 -9.46 5.76 2.27
CA ARG A 184 -10.10 4.49 2.61
C ARG A 184 -11.25 4.20 1.65
N GLY A 185 -11.22 3.01 1.08
CA GLY A 185 -12.21 2.60 0.09
C GLY A 185 -11.91 3.05 -1.34
N ALA A 186 -10.84 3.81 -1.58
CA ALA A 186 -10.37 4.14 -2.92
C ALA A 186 -9.69 2.92 -3.58
N PRO A 187 -9.38 2.98 -4.88
CA PRO A 187 -8.61 1.93 -5.54
C PRO A 187 -7.22 1.72 -4.90
N SER A 188 -6.84 0.46 -4.74
CA SER A 188 -5.43 0.08 -4.63
C SER A 188 -4.77 0.10 -6.02
N ASN A 189 -3.48 -0.18 -6.07
CA ASN A 189 -2.76 -0.34 -7.34
C ASN A 189 -2.81 -1.76 -7.93
N LEU A 190 -3.75 -2.60 -7.49
CA LEU A 190 -3.99 -3.92 -8.07
C LEU A 190 -5.25 -3.93 -8.92
N LYS A 191 -5.08 -4.11 -10.23
CA LYS A 191 -6.15 -4.48 -11.15
C LYS A 191 -6.72 -5.82 -10.77
N PHE A 192 -8.05 -5.89 -10.78
CA PHE A 192 -8.84 -6.99 -10.27
C PHE A 192 -9.83 -7.48 -11.31
N ASP A 193 -9.82 -8.78 -11.57
CA ASP A 193 -10.89 -9.48 -12.29
C ASP A 193 -11.47 -10.56 -11.36
N GLU A 194 -12.75 -10.45 -11.04
CA GLU A 194 -13.44 -11.40 -10.18
C GLU A 194 -13.43 -12.82 -10.75
N LYS A 195 -13.32 -12.98 -12.08
CA LYS A 195 -13.21 -14.30 -12.73
C LYS A 195 -11.94 -15.05 -12.35
N GLN A 196 -10.94 -14.37 -11.81
CA GLN A 196 -9.71 -14.98 -11.29
C GLN A 196 -9.91 -15.59 -9.89
N ILE A 197 -11.05 -15.38 -9.25
CA ILE A 197 -11.33 -15.91 -7.92
C ILE A 197 -12.09 -17.24 -8.06
N PRO A 198 -11.63 -18.32 -7.39
CA PRO A 198 -12.33 -19.60 -7.48
C PRO A 198 -13.73 -19.49 -6.90
N LYS A 199 -14.67 -20.22 -7.52
CA LYS A 199 -16.05 -20.29 -7.05
C LYS A 199 -16.07 -20.73 -5.59
N GLY A 200 -16.87 -20.02 -4.79
CA GLY A 200 -17.02 -20.30 -3.37
C GLY A 200 -15.96 -19.68 -2.48
N ALA A 201 -14.87 -19.10 -2.98
CA ALA A 201 -13.95 -18.32 -2.15
C ALA A 201 -14.46 -16.89 -1.90
N ALA A 202 -14.02 -16.27 -0.81
CA ALA A 202 -14.35 -14.87 -0.54
C ALA A 202 -13.71 -13.94 -1.59
N VAL A 203 -14.52 -13.05 -2.15
CA VAL A 203 -14.12 -12.10 -3.19
C VAL A 203 -13.64 -10.80 -2.53
N ALA A 204 -12.44 -10.34 -2.89
CA ALA A 204 -11.91 -9.07 -2.44
C ALA A 204 -12.84 -7.90 -2.86
N PRO A 205 -13.11 -6.92 -1.99
CA PRO A 205 -13.88 -5.74 -2.36
C PRO A 205 -13.19 -5.01 -3.52
N SER A 206 -13.96 -4.52 -4.50
CA SER A 206 -13.42 -3.86 -5.68
C SER A 206 -13.97 -2.45 -5.86
N ASN A 207 -13.21 -1.61 -6.55
CA ASN A 207 -13.60 -0.25 -6.95
C ASN A 207 -12.93 0.09 -8.28
N GLY A 208 -13.71 0.40 -9.32
CA GLY A 208 -13.18 0.79 -10.64
C GLY A 208 -12.24 -0.23 -11.28
N GLY A 209 -12.52 -1.53 -11.14
CA GLY A 209 -11.68 -2.61 -11.68
C GLY A 209 -10.38 -2.86 -10.91
N HIS A 210 -10.27 -2.33 -9.69
CA HIS A 210 -9.14 -2.54 -8.80
C HIS A 210 -9.60 -3.12 -7.47
N VAL A 211 -8.72 -3.79 -6.74
CA VAL A 211 -8.97 -4.15 -5.34
C VAL A 211 -9.11 -2.87 -4.51
N ARG A 212 -10.08 -2.83 -3.61
CA ARG A 212 -10.37 -1.66 -2.78
C ARG A 212 -9.34 -1.53 -1.65
N GLY A 213 -8.70 -0.38 -1.56
CA GLY A 213 -7.72 -0.05 -0.53
C GLY A 213 -8.36 0.25 0.82
N TYR A 214 -7.62 -0.06 1.88
CA TYR A 214 -7.94 0.10 3.30
C TYR A 214 -9.36 -0.36 3.68
N THR A 215 -9.85 -1.39 2.99
CA THR A 215 -11.14 -2.02 3.25
C THR A 215 -10.85 -3.47 3.67
N PRO A 216 -10.76 -3.75 4.99
CA PRO A 216 -10.48 -5.09 5.47
C PRO A 216 -11.56 -6.07 5.03
N PHE A 217 -11.15 -7.29 4.67
CA PHE A 217 -12.06 -8.39 4.40
C PHE A 217 -11.41 -9.72 4.81
N ASN A 218 -12.22 -10.76 4.91
CA ASN A 218 -11.77 -12.09 5.29
C ASN A 218 -11.79 -13.04 4.09
N ALA A 219 -10.72 -13.81 3.93
CA ALA A 219 -10.66 -14.95 3.02
C ALA A 219 -9.92 -16.09 3.73
N ASN A 220 -10.43 -17.33 3.65
CA ASN A 220 -9.86 -18.49 4.35
C ASN A 220 -9.55 -18.25 5.85
N ASN A 221 -10.45 -17.56 6.58
CA ASN A 221 -10.25 -17.16 7.99
C ASN A 221 -9.02 -16.26 8.24
N LYS A 222 -8.53 -15.54 7.23
CA LYS A 222 -7.44 -14.55 7.33
C LYS A 222 -7.94 -13.17 6.94
N ASN A 223 -7.45 -12.15 7.64
CA ASN A 223 -7.77 -10.75 7.36
C ASN A 223 -6.82 -10.18 6.31
N PHE A 224 -7.35 -9.64 5.23
CA PHE A 224 -6.60 -8.96 4.18
C PHE A 224 -6.97 -7.48 4.13
N THR A 225 -5.96 -6.62 4.06
CA THR A 225 -6.13 -5.17 3.91
C THR A 225 -5.05 -4.65 2.95
N PHE A 226 -5.48 -4.07 1.83
CA PHE A 226 -4.58 -3.51 0.81
C PHE A 226 -4.36 -2.02 1.06
N ALA A 227 -3.20 -1.46 0.70
CA ALA A 227 -2.98 -0.01 0.77
C ALA A 227 -3.67 0.70 -0.40
N SER A 228 -4.29 1.86 -0.16
CA SER A 228 -4.85 2.70 -1.21
C SER A 228 -3.73 3.43 -1.96
N PHE A 229 -3.70 3.23 -3.28
CA PHE A 229 -2.80 3.90 -4.21
C PHE A 229 -3.59 4.18 -5.49
N VAL A 230 -4.21 5.36 -5.54
CA VAL A 230 -5.09 5.70 -6.65
C VAL A 230 -4.30 5.73 -7.96
N PRO A 231 -4.75 5.03 -9.01
CA PRO A 231 -4.07 5.03 -10.30
C PRO A 231 -3.90 6.44 -10.87
N ASN A 232 -2.72 6.72 -11.43
CA ASN A 232 -2.35 8.00 -12.04
C ASN A 232 -2.32 9.21 -11.08
N GLU A 233 -2.41 8.99 -9.78
CA GLU A 233 -2.27 10.04 -8.77
C GLU A 233 -0.80 10.19 -8.33
N MET A 234 -0.30 11.42 -8.35
CA MET A 234 1.03 11.74 -7.85
C MET A 234 1.04 11.93 -6.33
N PRO A 235 2.17 11.72 -5.65
CA PRO A 235 2.33 12.19 -4.27
C PRO A 235 1.98 13.67 -4.16
N HIS A 236 1.13 14.01 -3.20
CA HIS A 236 0.55 15.35 -3.07
C HIS A 236 0.31 15.72 -1.60
N LEU A 237 0.06 17.01 -1.34
CA LEU A 237 -0.33 17.50 -0.02
C LEU A 237 -1.81 17.23 0.22
N THR A 238 -2.16 16.81 1.42
CA THR A 238 -3.54 16.57 1.82
C THR A 238 -3.94 17.48 2.97
N THR A 239 -5.24 17.68 3.15
CA THR A 239 -5.74 18.51 4.25
C THR A 239 -5.59 17.78 5.58
N ASP A 240 -5.35 18.53 6.65
CA ASP A 240 -5.30 17.95 7.99
C ASP A 240 -6.63 17.30 8.41
N SER A 241 -7.76 17.79 7.90
CA SER A 241 -9.06 17.16 8.12
C SER A 241 -9.10 15.74 7.53
N ASN A 242 -8.66 15.58 6.28
CA ASN A 242 -8.61 14.27 5.62
C ASN A 242 -7.63 13.35 6.34
N PHE A 243 -6.44 13.85 6.69
CA PHE A 243 -5.44 13.10 7.44
C PHE A 243 -5.98 12.63 8.80
N ASN A 244 -6.50 13.53 9.62
CA ASN A 244 -6.99 13.23 10.97
C ASN A 244 -8.17 12.27 10.96
N SER A 245 -9.07 12.36 9.96
CA SER A 245 -10.17 11.40 9.81
C SER A 245 -9.68 9.98 9.51
N ASN A 246 -8.43 9.82 9.06
CA ASN A 246 -7.81 8.56 8.67
C ASN A 246 -6.57 8.19 9.49
N ASP A 247 -6.28 8.94 10.56
CA ASP A 247 -5.08 8.78 11.39
C ASP A 247 -5.04 7.39 12.02
N ALA A 248 -3.86 6.77 11.97
CA ALA A 248 -3.69 5.36 12.33
C ALA A 248 -3.91 5.09 13.83
N ARG A 249 -3.79 6.12 14.69
CA ARG A 249 -3.98 5.98 16.15
C ARG A 249 -5.44 6.19 16.54
N SER A 250 -6.08 7.19 15.96
CA SER A 250 -7.47 7.55 16.28
C SER A 250 -8.48 6.65 15.59
N ASN A 251 -8.21 6.21 14.36
CA ASN A 251 -9.08 5.34 13.57
C ASN A 251 -8.32 4.12 13.06
N PRO A 252 -7.82 3.22 13.93
CA PRO A 252 -7.00 2.08 13.53
C PRO A 252 -7.76 1.11 12.62
N LEU A 253 -7.03 0.43 11.73
CA LEU A 253 -7.53 -0.68 10.93
C LEU A 253 -6.95 -2.00 11.44
N ASN A 254 -7.72 -3.08 11.34
CA ASN A 254 -7.22 -4.41 11.63
C ASN A 254 -6.12 -4.81 10.63
N GLY A 255 -5.06 -5.47 11.12
CA GLY A 255 -3.99 -6.05 10.28
C GLY A 255 -2.81 -5.14 9.94
N ASN A 256 -2.60 -4.04 10.68
CA ASN A 256 -1.44 -3.16 10.57
C ASN A 256 -1.05 -2.79 9.11
N PRO A 257 -1.98 -2.26 8.30
CA PRO A 257 -1.70 -2.00 6.88
C PRO A 257 -0.65 -0.89 6.72
N VAL A 258 0.16 -0.97 5.66
CA VAL A 258 1.15 0.07 5.33
C VAL A 258 0.47 1.44 5.19
N PRO A 259 0.88 2.45 5.97
CA PRO A 259 0.33 3.80 5.84
C PRO A 259 0.78 4.43 4.51
N ASN A 260 -0.12 5.19 3.89
CA ASN A 260 0.19 5.95 2.67
C ASN A 260 0.32 7.45 2.95
N ALA A 261 0.04 7.94 4.15
CA ALA A 261 0.12 9.36 4.45
C ALA A 261 0.97 9.65 5.68
N PHE A 262 1.70 10.77 5.63
CA PHE A 262 2.68 11.19 6.62
C PHE A 262 2.49 12.66 6.93
N ARG A 263 2.46 13.00 8.23
CA ARG A 263 2.40 14.40 8.69
C ARG A 263 3.74 14.83 9.28
N ALA A 264 4.30 15.87 8.68
CA ALA A 264 5.48 16.54 9.18
C ALA A 264 5.08 17.63 10.17
N ASN A 265 5.75 17.68 11.32
CA ASN A 265 5.69 18.81 12.24
C ASN A 265 7.06 19.45 12.24
N GLY A 266 7.17 20.63 11.62
CA GLY A 266 8.41 21.39 11.54
C GLY A 266 8.43 22.54 12.54
N ILE A 267 9.59 22.80 13.13
CA ILE A 267 9.88 23.98 13.93
C ILE A 267 11.08 24.71 13.34
N ASN A 268 10.92 26.00 13.15
CA ASN A 268 12.01 26.91 12.82
C ASN A 268 12.44 27.63 14.10
N LEU A 269 13.71 27.46 14.46
CA LEU A 269 14.33 28.18 15.58
C LEU A 269 15.04 29.42 15.03
N GLY A 270 14.30 30.52 14.87
CA GLY A 270 14.86 31.82 14.49
C GLY A 270 15.45 32.57 15.69
N THR A 271 16.37 33.49 15.43
CA THR A 271 16.93 34.38 16.48
C THR A 271 15.93 35.40 16.99
N LYS A 272 14.88 35.69 16.21
CA LYS A 272 13.83 36.66 16.56
C LYS A 272 12.55 36.01 17.10
N ALA A 273 12.21 34.82 16.62
CA ALA A 273 11.04 34.05 17.05
C ALA A 273 11.17 32.59 16.61
N SER A 274 10.57 31.69 17.39
CA SER A 274 10.36 30.30 16.98
C SER A 274 8.98 30.14 16.37
N LEU A 275 8.90 29.53 15.20
CA LEU A 275 7.64 29.31 14.47
C LEU A 275 7.52 27.83 14.13
N SER A 276 6.34 27.25 14.37
CA SER A 276 6.02 25.88 13.98
C SER A 276 4.98 25.85 12.86
N ALA A 277 5.04 24.78 12.06
CA ALA A 277 4.03 24.46 11.07
C ALA A 277 3.91 22.94 10.94
N SER A 278 2.73 22.48 10.54
CA SER A 278 2.48 21.09 10.20
C SER A 278 1.99 20.99 8.77
N ALA A 279 2.37 19.91 8.09
CA ALA A 279 1.88 19.59 6.76
C ALA A 279 1.67 18.09 6.60
N SER A 280 0.54 17.71 6.03
CA SER A 280 0.16 16.34 5.76
C SER A 280 0.31 16.04 4.27
N SER A 281 0.86 14.87 3.94
CA SER A 281 1.11 14.48 2.55
C SER A 281 0.83 13.00 2.33
N VAL A 282 0.41 12.67 1.11
CA VAL A 282 0.10 11.31 0.67
C VAL A 282 1.20 10.83 -0.28
N ALA A 283 1.71 9.64 -0.01
CA ALA A 283 2.63 8.90 -0.83
C ALA A 283 1.86 7.98 -1.77
N ASN A 284 2.22 8.02 -3.06
CA ASN A 284 1.73 7.11 -4.07
C ASN A 284 2.91 6.68 -4.94
N PRO A 285 3.22 5.37 -5.02
CA PRO A 285 4.34 4.88 -5.82
C PRO A 285 4.11 4.97 -7.33
N MET A 286 2.89 5.33 -7.80
CA MET A 286 2.54 5.50 -9.21
C MET A 286 2.81 4.27 -10.09
N HIS A 287 2.69 3.08 -9.51
CA HIS A 287 2.83 1.81 -10.22
C HIS A 287 1.54 1.04 -10.11
N GLU A 288 1.14 0.39 -11.20
CA GLU A 288 -0.03 -0.46 -11.27
C GLU A 288 0.38 -1.89 -11.62
N TYR A 289 -0.30 -2.87 -11.02
CA TYR A 289 -0.07 -4.29 -11.27
C TYR A 289 -1.39 -5.02 -11.45
N ARG A 290 -1.34 -6.22 -12.01
CA ARG A 290 -2.48 -7.14 -12.04
C ARG A 290 -2.42 -8.06 -10.83
N LEU A 291 -3.59 -8.35 -10.26
CA LEU A 291 -3.72 -9.44 -9.30
C LEU A 291 -3.43 -10.77 -10.02
N ALA A 292 -2.40 -11.47 -9.57
CA ALA A 292 -1.98 -12.76 -10.14
C ALA A 292 -1.14 -13.54 -9.12
N ILE A 293 -0.93 -14.83 -9.37
CA ILE A 293 0.13 -15.64 -8.75
C ILE A 293 1.23 -15.85 -9.81
N PRO A 294 2.24 -14.96 -9.89
CA PRO A 294 3.27 -15.09 -10.90
C PRO A 294 4.08 -16.39 -10.71
N HIS A 295 4.55 -16.94 -11.82
CA HIS A 295 5.43 -18.13 -11.88
C HIS A 295 4.82 -19.41 -11.25
N ALA A 296 3.50 -19.49 -11.07
CA ALA A 296 2.84 -20.69 -10.62
C ALA A 296 2.62 -21.70 -11.77
N PHE A 297 3.35 -22.82 -11.76
CA PHE A 297 3.09 -23.92 -12.70
C PHE A 297 2.02 -24.88 -12.17
N ILE A 298 1.23 -25.48 -13.06
CA ILE A 298 0.37 -26.62 -12.71
C ILE A 298 1.14 -27.88 -13.07
N LYS A 299 1.30 -28.78 -12.10
CA LYS A 299 1.71 -30.15 -12.41
C LYS A 299 0.45 -31.01 -12.54
N ILE A 300 0.13 -31.42 -13.75
CA ILE A 300 -0.93 -32.39 -14.01
C ILE A 300 -0.27 -33.77 -14.07
N ASN A 301 -0.57 -34.62 -13.10
CA ASN A 301 -0.20 -36.03 -13.15
C ASN A 301 -1.37 -36.81 -13.73
N MET A 302 -1.14 -37.51 -14.84
CA MET A 302 -2.12 -38.43 -15.41
C MET A 302 -1.68 -39.85 -15.09
N GLU A 303 -2.58 -40.63 -14.49
CA GLU A 303 -2.41 -42.05 -14.26
C GLU A 303 -3.51 -42.81 -14.98
N ASN A 304 -3.12 -43.84 -15.75
CA ASN A 304 -4.03 -44.52 -16.64
C ASN A 304 -4.25 -45.96 -16.17
N MET A 305 -5.51 -46.35 -15.98
CA MET A 305 -5.87 -47.67 -15.50
C MET A 305 -7.04 -48.25 -16.30
N ALA A 306 -6.84 -49.46 -16.82
CA ALA A 306 -7.87 -50.20 -17.55
C ALA A 306 -8.59 -51.18 -16.62
N TYR A 307 -9.92 -51.09 -16.58
CA TYR A 307 -10.78 -52.02 -15.83
C TYR A 307 -11.45 -53.01 -16.78
N TRP A 308 -11.32 -54.29 -16.48
CA TRP A 308 -11.76 -55.37 -17.36
C TRP A 308 -13.01 -56.04 -16.78
N LYS A 309 -14.14 -55.92 -17.48
CA LYS A 309 -15.43 -56.49 -17.07
C LYS A 309 -16.00 -57.43 -18.12
N VAL A 310 -16.66 -58.48 -17.66
CA VAL A 310 -17.49 -59.38 -18.47
C VAL A 310 -18.87 -59.44 -17.83
N LYS A 311 -19.90 -58.96 -18.55
CA LYS A 311 -21.29 -58.86 -18.05
C LYS A 311 -21.35 -58.19 -16.66
N ASP A 312 -20.76 -57.00 -16.58
CA ASP A 312 -20.68 -56.14 -15.39
C ASP A 312 -19.89 -56.67 -14.19
N LYS A 313 -19.38 -57.90 -14.24
CA LYS A 313 -18.45 -58.45 -13.24
C LYS A 313 -17.01 -58.21 -13.64
N MET A 314 -16.17 -57.85 -12.68
CA MET A 314 -14.73 -57.75 -12.87
C MET A 314 -14.18 -59.12 -13.29
N ALA A 315 -13.52 -59.16 -14.45
CA ALA A 315 -13.03 -60.38 -15.09
C ALA A 315 -11.50 -60.43 -15.22
N GLY A 316 -10.83 -59.34 -14.83
CA GLY A 316 -9.38 -59.22 -14.80
C GLY A 316 -8.94 -58.21 -13.76
N LYS A 317 -7.65 -58.25 -13.41
CA LYS A 317 -7.05 -57.22 -12.54
C LYS A 317 -7.00 -55.89 -13.28
N PRO A 318 -7.30 -54.76 -12.63
CA PRO A 318 -7.02 -53.44 -13.21
C PRO A 318 -5.58 -53.39 -13.71
N THR A 319 -5.39 -52.93 -14.94
CA THR A 319 -4.07 -52.94 -15.58
C THR A 319 -3.62 -51.50 -15.82
N PRO A 320 -2.53 -51.04 -15.18
CA PRO A 320 -1.96 -49.75 -15.51
C PRO A 320 -1.39 -49.78 -16.92
N TYR A 321 -1.51 -48.67 -17.65
CA TYR A 321 -0.95 -48.55 -18.99
C TYR A 321 -0.29 -47.18 -19.19
N GLY A 322 0.64 -47.10 -20.14
CA GLY A 322 1.40 -45.89 -20.42
C GLY A 322 0.71 -44.96 -21.41
N PHE A 323 1.42 -43.91 -21.83
CA PHE A 323 0.93 -42.96 -22.84
C PHE A 323 1.15 -43.43 -24.28
N GLU A 324 1.99 -44.45 -24.48
CA GLU A 324 2.25 -45.00 -25.81
C GLU A 324 1.21 -46.05 -26.20
N PRO A 325 0.71 -46.02 -27.44
CA PRO A 325 -0.19 -47.03 -27.97
C PRO A 325 0.37 -48.44 -27.81
N LYS A 326 -0.27 -49.28 -27.00
CA LYS A 326 0.15 -50.66 -26.77
C LYS A 326 -1.05 -51.58 -26.60
N THR A 327 -0.93 -52.79 -27.15
CA THR A 327 -1.89 -53.86 -26.89
C THR A 327 -1.68 -54.39 -25.48
N VAL A 328 -2.72 -54.25 -24.64
CA VAL A 328 -2.75 -54.72 -23.26
C VAL A 328 -3.73 -55.88 -23.15
N PHE A 329 -3.24 -56.99 -22.61
CA PHE A 329 -4.03 -58.20 -22.37
C PHE A 329 -4.51 -58.22 -20.93
N GLY A 330 -5.77 -57.83 -20.70
CA GLY A 330 -6.30 -57.73 -19.34
C GLY A 330 -7.18 -58.87 -18.88
N ILE A 331 -7.72 -59.67 -19.80
CA ILE A 331 -8.46 -60.89 -19.47
C ILE A 331 -7.69 -62.07 -20.07
N LYS A 332 -7.21 -62.96 -19.20
CA LYS A 332 -6.51 -64.19 -19.61
C LYS A 332 -7.20 -65.37 -18.94
N GLY A 333 -7.72 -66.31 -19.73
CA GLY A 333 -8.25 -67.55 -19.19
C GLY A 333 -9.63 -67.44 -18.51
N TYR A 334 -10.45 -66.42 -18.82
CA TYR A 334 -11.73 -66.25 -18.13
C TYR A 334 -12.74 -67.27 -18.63
N GLU A 335 -13.15 -68.20 -17.76
CA GLU A 335 -14.10 -69.25 -18.10
C GLU A 335 -15.54 -68.70 -18.19
N LEU A 336 -16.15 -68.89 -19.36
CA LEU A 336 -17.54 -68.54 -19.62
C LEU A 336 -18.46 -69.69 -19.16
N LYS A 337 -19.74 -69.39 -18.90
CA LYS A 337 -20.75 -70.36 -18.46
C LYS A 337 -20.92 -71.60 -19.36
N ASN A 338 -20.40 -71.57 -20.57
CA ASN A 338 -20.44 -72.66 -21.55
C ASN A 338 -19.08 -73.39 -21.70
N ASN A 339 -18.22 -73.33 -20.68
CA ASN A 339 -16.87 -73.92 -20.63
C ASN A 339 -15.93 -73.44 -21.76
N ARG A 340 -16.21 -72.26 -22.34
CA ARG A 340 -15.29 -71.61 -23.27
C ARG A 340 -14.40 -70.63 -22.54
N ILE A 341 -13.15 -70.52 -22.98
CA ILE A 341 -12.18 -69.58 -22.41
C ILE A 341 -12.23 -68.26 -23.20
N LEU A 342 -12.41 -67.16 -22.49
CA LEU A 342 -12.29 -65.80 -23.02
C LEU A 342 -10.90 -65.24 -22.70
N ASN A 343 -10.22 -64.79 -23.75
CA ASN A 343 -9.05 -63.92 -23.65
C ASN A 343 -9.42 -62.55 -24.24
N GLY A 344 -9.25 -61.49 -23.46
CA GLY A 344 -9.60 -60.13 -23.82
C GLY A 344 -8.36 -59.24 -23.86
N TYR A 345 -8.22 -58.51 -24.96
CA TYR A 345 -7.17 -57.51 -25.16
C TYR A 345 -7.76 -56.24 -25.73
N ALA A 346 -7.09 -55.12 -25.49
CA ALA A 346 -7.43 -53.83 -26.07
C ALA A 346 -6.15 -53.06 -26.43
N SER A 347 -6.22 -52.22 -27.46
CA SER A 347 -5.16 -51.25 -27.76
C SER A 347 -5.42 -49.98 -26.96
N LEU A 348 -4.58 -49.74 -25.95
CA LEU A 348 -4.71 -48.62 -25.01
C LEU A 348 -3.61 -47.58 -25.27
N GLY A 349 -3.83 -46.33 -24.85
CA GLY A 349 -2.90 -45.23 -25.10
C GLY A 349 -3.06 -44.56 -26.47
N ASN A 350 -4.10 -44.92 -27.22
CA ASN A 350 -4.39 -44.31 -28.52
C ASN A 350 -4.93 -42.87 -28.39
N GLU A 351 -5.57 -42.57 -27.27
CA GLU A 351 -6.09 -41.27 -26.87
C GLU A 351 -4.99 -40.20 -26.72
N TYR A 352 -3.73 -40.59 -26.51
CA TYR A 352 -2.59 -39.67 -26.40
C TYR A 352 -1.88 -39.39 -27.73
N LYS A 353 -2.28 -40.01 -28.84
CA LYS A 353 -1.62 -39.84 -30.17
C LYS A 353 -1.62 -38.40 -30.68
N SER A 354 -2.57 -37.57 -30.26
CA SER A 354 -2.64 -36.16 -30.68
C SER A 354 -1.47 -35.31 -30.15
N GLY A 355 -0.74 -35.80 -29.15
CA GLY A 355 0.47 -35.15 -28.61
C GLY A 355 0.23 -33.88 -27.80
N THR A 356 -1.02 -33.41 -27.67
CA THR A 356 -1.34 -32.22 -26.86
C THR A 356 -1.95 -32.61 -25.52
N LEU A 357 -1.53 -31.95 -24.45
CA LEU A 357 -2.10 -32.11 -23.11
C LEU A 357 -3.61 -31.83 -23.12
N LEU A 358 -4.03 -30.80 -23.87
CA LEU A 358 -5.45 -30.43 -24.00
C LEU A 358 -6.25 -31.52 -24.73
N GLY A 359 -5.72 -32.10 -25.81
CA GLY A 359 -6.34 -33.23 -26.50
C GLY A 359 -6.46 -34.46 -25.61
N SER A 360 -5.44 -34.70 -24.78
CA SER A 360 -5.41 -35.80 -23.82
C SER A 360 -6.45 -35.62 -22.71
N MET A 361 -6.58 -34.41 -22.15
CA MET A 361 -7.60 -34.08 -21.14
C MET A 361 -9.02 -34.16 -21.70
N ASN A 362 -9.26 -33.64 -22.91
CA ASN A 362 -10.57 -33.71 -23.57
C ASN A 362 -10.98 -35.14 -23.94
N ALA A 363 -10.02 -36.04 -24.14
CA ALA A 363 -10.27 -37.46 -24.40
C ALA A 363 -10.63 -38.25 -23.13
N LEU A 364 -10.32 -37.72 -21.94
CA LEU A 364 -10.69 -38.36 -20.68
C LEU A 364 -12.20 -38.15 -20.43
N PRO A 365 -12.94 -39.21 -20.07
CA PRO A 365 -14.36 -39.08 -19.72
C PRO A 365 -14.52 -38.22 -18.45
N GLY A 366 -15.38 -37.20 -18.50
CA GLY A 366 -15.69 -36.32 -17.36
C GLY A 366 -15.96 -34.86 -17.77
N ASN A 367 -16.44 -34.04 -16.83
CA ASN A 367 -16.52 -32.59 -16.98
C ASN A 367 -15.25 -31.96 -16.38
N HIS A 368 -14.42 -31.34 -17.23
CA HIS A 368 -13.13 -30.75 -16.85
C HIS A 368 -13.16 -29.21 -16.78
N GLN A 369 -14.33 -28.60 -16.98
CA GLN A 369 -14.48 -27.14 -17.10
C GLN A 369 -14.00 -26.41 -15.84
N GLU A 370 -14.29 -26.96 -14.66
CA GLU A 370 -13.95 -26.35 -13.38
C GLU A 370 -12.43 -26.32 -13.15
N GLN A 371 -11.73 -27.38 -13.55
CA GLN A 371 -10.28 -27.45 -13.46
C GLN A 371 -9.63 -26.44 -14.41
N TYR A 372 -10.19 -26.25 -15.62
CA TYR A 372 -9.75 -25.21 -16.56
C TYR A 372 -9.98 -23.79 -16.03
N GLU A 373 -11.12 -23.51 -15.40
CA GLU A 373 -11.40 -22.21 -14.76
C GLU A 373 -10.36 -21.89 -13.67
N ARG A 374 -9.92 -22.88 -12.90
CA ARG A 374 -8.84 -22.70 -11.91
C ARG A 374 -7.46 -22.44 -12.53
N MET A 375 -7.24 -22.85 -13.78
CA MET A 375 -6.00 -22.52 -14.50
C MET A 375 -5.94 -21.02 -14.85
N LEU A 376 -7.09 -20.38 -15.11
CA LEU A 376 -7.17 -18.98 -15.56
C LEU A 376 -6.75 -17.98 -14.49
N GLN A 377 -6.77 -18.34 -13.21
CA GLN A 377 -6.35 -17.47 -12.10
C GLN A 377 -4.86 -17.08 -12.13
N ARG A 378 -4.11 -17.63 -13.09
CA ARG A 378 -2.66 -17.53 -13.24
C ARG A 378 -2.24 -16.61 -14.38
N ILE A 379 -3.20 -16.13 -15.17
CA ILE A 379 -3.05 -15.20 -16.31
C ILE A 379 -3.72 -13.88 -15.93
#